data_AF-A0A920QW35-F1
#
_entry.id   AF-A0A920QW35-F1
#
_cell.length_a   1.000
_cell.length_b   1.000
_cell.length_c   1.000
_cell.angle_alpha   90.00
_cell.angle_beta   90.00
_cell.angle_gamma   90.00
#
_symmetry.space_group_name_H-M   'P 1'
#
loop_
_entity.id
_entity.type
_entity.pdbx_description
1 polymer ?
#
loop_
_entity_poly.entity_id
_entity_poly.type
_entity_poly.pdbx_seq_one_letter_code
_entity_poly.pdbx_strand_id
1 'polypeptide(L)'
;MRYGTARDLVLGLEVILPTGEVLSELKGLRKDNTGYDLKSLFLGAEGTLGVITAAVLKLFPEPRSRQTALLGIATPRPLVIFSEGLAAGVLTASYLQSTCHARRWIL
;
A
#
# COMPACT_ATOMS: atom_id res chain seq x y z
N MET A 1 -1.90 6.84 -0.65
CA MET A 1 -1.42 5.55 -0.10
C MET A 1 0.07 5.42 -0.39
N ARG A 2 0.89 4.91 0.55
CA ARG A 2 2.38 4.96 0.44
C ARG A 2 3.02 3.70 -0.16
N TYR A 3 2.46 2.52 0.08
CA TYR A 3 3.15 1.24 -0.19
C TYR A 3 2.52 0.41 -1.32
N GLY A 4 1.45 0.91 -1.94
CA GLY A 4 0.70 0.18 -2.97
C GLY A 4 -0.30 -0.82 -2.40
N THR A 5 -0.79 -1.68 -3.28
CA THR A 5 -1.67 -2.80 -2.98
C THR A 5 -0.89 -4.00 -2.44
N ALA A 6 -1.58 -5.00 -1.88
CA ALA A 6 -0.93 -6.25 -1.47
C ALA A 6 -0.17 -6.92 -2.64
N ARG A 7 -0.66 -6.76 -3.87
CA ARG A 7 -0.02 -7.29 -5.08
C ARG A 7 1.32 -6.63 -5.38
N ASP A 8 1.47 -5.35 -5.06
CA ASP A 8 2.74 -4.62 -5.21
C ASP A 8 3.79 -5.00 -4.16
N LEU A 9 3.34 -5.63 -3.06
CA LEU A 9 4.18 -6.03 -1.94
C LEU A 9 4.69 -7.46 -2.07
N VAL A 10 4.01 -8.32 -2.83
CA VAL A 10 4.36 -9.74 -2.96
C VAL A 10 5.35 -9.93 -4.12
N LEU A 11 6.57 -10.36 -3.78
CA LEU A 11 7.63 -10.66 -4.74
C LEU A 11 7.57 -12.11 -5.21
N GLY A 12 7.19 -13.03 -4.31
CA GLY A 12 7.14 -14.46 -4.58
C GLY A 12 6.13 -15.17 -3.68
N LEU A 13 5.59 -16.29 -4.15
CA LEU A 13 4.62 -17.12 -3.43
C LEU A 13 4.98 -18.60 -3.55
N GLU A 14 4.63 -19.35 -2.52
CA GLU A 14 4.54 -20.79 -2.54
C GLU A 14 3.09 -21.19 -2.26
N VAL A 15 2.55 -22.05 -3.12
CA VAL A 15 1.14 -22.47 -3.09
C VAL A 15 1.05 -23.97 -3.28
N ILE A 16 0.26 -24.61 -2.43
CA ILE A 16 -0.15 -26.01 -2.61
C ILE A 16 -1.44 -26.01 -3.42
N LEU A 17 -1.40 -26.66 -4.59
CA LEU A 17 -2.56 -26.85 -5.47
C LEU A 17 -3.51 -27.94 -4.92
N PRO A 18 -4.78 -27.98 -5.35
CA PRO A 18 -5.73 -29.03 -4.95
C PRO A 18 -5.28 -30.45 -5.33
N THR A 19 -4.43 -30.57 -6.35
CA THR A 19 -3.80 -31.84 -6.77
C THR A 19 -2.73 -32.32 -5.79
N GLY A 20 -2.31 -31.48 -4.83
CA GLY A 20 -1.20 -31.73 -3.90
C GLY A 20 0.17 -31.28 -4.43
N GLU A 21 0.23 -30.80 -5.67
CA GLU A 21 1.47 -30.25 -6.24
C GLU A 21 1.85 -28.92 -5.57
N VAL A 22 3.16 -28.73 -5.37
CA VAL A 22 3.71 -27.50 -4.79
C VAL A 22 4.20 -26.60 -5.92
N LEU A 23 3.57 -25.45 -6.08
CA LEU A 23 4.05 -24.37 -6.93
C LEU A 23 4.89 -23.43 -6.08
N SER A 24 6.20 -23.40 -6.30
CA SER A 24 7.13 -22.57 -5.53
C SER A 24 7.84 -21.55 -6.42
N GLU A 25 7.48 -20.27 -6.24
CA GLU A 25 8.10 -19.11 -6.87
C GLU A 25 8.62 -18.12 -5.81
N LEU A 26 9.43 -18.60 -4.87
CA LEU A 26 9.99 -17.79 -3.77
C LEU A 26 11.17 -16.89 -4.19
N LYS A 27 11.25 -16.50 -5.47
CA LYS A 27 12.33 -15.64 -5.94
C LYS A 27 12.16 -14.22 -5.40
N GLY A 28 13.16 -13.71 -4.68
CA GLY A 28 13.21 -12.32 -4.20
C GLY A 28 13.58 -11.28 -5.28
N LEU A 29 13.47 -11.64 -6.57
CA LEU A 29 13.84 -10.77 -7.68
C LEU A 29 12.80 -9.65 -7.82
N ARG A 30 13.26 -8.41 -7.90
CA ARG A 30 12.37 -7.24 -8.09
C ARG A 30 11.68 -7.24 -9.46
N LYS A 31 12.29 -7.87 -10.47
CA LYS A 31 11.76 -8.02 -11.81
C LYS A 31 12.17 -9.40 -12.32
N ASP A 32 11.20 -10.30 -12.43
CA ASP A 32 11.33 -11.57 -13.15
C ASP A 32 10.36 -11.53 -14.32
N ASN A 33 10.89 -11.71 -15.53
CA ASN A 33 10.13 -11.71 -16.78
C ASN A 33 10.05 -13.13 -17.37
N THR A 34 10.43 -14.15 -16.59
CA THR A 34 10.47 -15.54 -17.04
C THR A 34 9.08 -16.16 -16.92
N GLY A 35 8.32 -16.18 -18.02
CA GLY A 35 7.01 -16.81 -18.05
C GLY A 35 5.89 -15.91 -17.52
N TYR A 36 4.79 -16.54 -17.11
CA TYR A 36 3.59 -15.86 -16.62
C TYR A 36 3.73 -15.46 -15.15
N ASP A 37 3.04 -14.39 -14.78
CA ASP A 37 2.98 -13.94 -13.40
C ASP A 37 1.98 -14.78 -12.59
N LEU A 38 2.36 -16.01 -12.21
CA LEU A 38 1.46 -16.95 -11.54
C LEU A 38 1.09 -16.50 -10.13
N LYS A 39 2.00 -15.83 -9.39
CA LYS A 39 1.68 -15.25 -8.07
C LYS A 39 0.44 -14.36 -8.11
N SER A 40 0.28 -13.60 -9.19
CA SER A 40 -0.82 -12.66 -9.37
C SER A 40 -2.19 -13.32 -9.51
N LEU A 41 -2.24 -14.60 -9.90
CA LEU A 41 -3.47 -15.37 -10.01
C LEU A 41 -4.00 -15.79 -8.62
N PHE A 42 -3.09 -16.13 -7.70
CA PHE A 42 -3.45 -16.52 -6.33
C PHE A 42 -3.76 -15.31 -5.43
N LEU A 43 -3.24 -14.13 -5.77
CA LEU A 43 -3.52 -12.91 -5.04
C LEU A 43 -4.95 -12.42 -5.29
N GLY A 44 -5.79 -12.54 -4.27
CA GLY A 44 -7.23 -12.25 -4.36
C GLY A 44 -8.09 -13.46 -4.74
N ALA A 45 -7.50 -14.66 -4.84
CA ALA A 45 -8.24 -15.90 -5.07
C ALA A 45 -8.95 -16.44 -3.82
N GLU A 46 -8.71 -15.83 -2.64
CA GLU A 46 -9.34 -16.21 -1.36
C GLU A 46 -9.22 -17.71 -1.01
N GLY A 47 -8.15 -18.37 -1.48
CA GLY A 47 -7.90 -19.80 -1.24
C GLY A 47 -8.64 -20.77 -2.17
N THR A 48 -9.37 -20.28 -3.17
CA THR A 48 -10.12 -21.14 -4.12
C THR A 48 -9.23 -21.92 -5.08
N LEU A 49 -8.07 -21.35 -5.45
CA LEU A 49 -7.13 -21.94 -6.40
C LEU A 49 -6.04 -22.79 -5.75
N GLY A 50 -5.89 -22.71 -4.42
CA GLY A 50 -4.82 -23.35 -3.67
C GLY A 50 -4.53 -22.64 -2.36
N VAL A 51 -3.73 -23.28 -1.50
CA VAL A 51 -3.36 -22.76 -0.18
C VAL A 51 -1.96 -22.18 -0.22
N ILE A 52 -1.83 -20.89 0.11
CA ILE A 52 -0.53 -20.21 0.19
C ILE A 52 0.20 -20.67 1.46
N THR A 53 1.40 -21.23 1.32
CA THR A 53 2.21 -21.74 2.44
C THR A 53 3.37 -20.83 2.80
N ALA A 54 3.94 -20.13 1.82
CA ALA A 54 5.01 -19.16 2.03
C ALA A 54 4.89 -17.97 1.09
N ALA A 55 5.43 -16.82 1.49
CA ALA A 55 5.43 -15.60 0.70
C ALA A 55 6.72 -14.80 0.91
N VAL A 56 7.25 -14.23 -0.16
CA VAL A 56 8.35 -13.26 -0.11
C VAL A 56 7.77 -11.86 -0.30
N LEU A 57 7.95 -11.01 0.71
CA LEU A 57 7.39 -9.66 0.74
C LEU A 57 8.46 -8.59 0.59
N LYS A 58 8.11 -7.52 -0.12
CA LYS A 58 8.92 -6.31 -0.25
C LYS A 58 8.86 -5.51 1.05
N LEU A 59 10.02 -5.35 1.68
CA LEU A 59 10.18 -4.50 2.85
C LEU A 59 10.59 -3.07 2.45
N PHE A 60 10.26 -2.12 3.31
CA PHE A 60 10.62 -0.72 3.18
C PHE A 60 11.36 -0.27 4.44
N PRO A 61 12.27 0.71 4.35
CA PRO A 61 12.93 1.26 5.52
C PRO A 61 11.93 1.89 6.48
N GLU A 62 12.22 1.81 7.78
CA GLU A 62 11.42 2.44 8.81
C GLU A 62 11.42 3.97 8.64
N PRO A 63 10.24 4.63 8.59
CA PRO A 63 10.18 6.09 8.51
C PRO A 63 10.76 6.74 9.77
N ARG A 64 11.76 7.61 9.60
CA ARG A 64 12.39 8.34 10.72
C ARG A 64 11.44 9.30 11.44
N SER A 65 10.37 9.75 10.78
CA SER A 65 9.35 10.62 11.35
C SER A 65 7.98 10.34 10.75
N ARG A 66 6.93 10.54 11.56
CA ARG A 66 5.52 10.44 11.16
C ARG A 66 4.77 11.66 11.70
N GLN A 67 3.95 12.28 10.87
CA GLN A 67 3.08 13.40 11.24
C GLN A 67 1.66 13.04 10.85
N THR A 68 0.72 13.33 11.76
CA THR A 68 -0.72 13.03 11.59
C THR A 68 -1.49 14.33 11.84
N ALA A 69 -2.44 14.65 10.96
CA ALA A 69 -3.30 15.81 11.08
C ALA A 69 -4.77 15.39 10.92
N LEU A 70 -5.65 15.97 11.74
CA LEU A 70 -7.10 15.83 11.63
C LEU A 70 -7.68 17.16 11.17
N LEU A 71 -8.50 17.13 10.12
CA LEU A 71 -9.05 18.33 9.48
C LEU A 71 -10.57 18.23 9.46
N GLY A 72 -11.24 19.23 10.04
CA GLY A 72 -12.69 19.40 9.90
C GLY A 72 -13.00 20.19 8.63
N ILE A 73 -13.68 19.58 7.67
CA ILE A 73 -14.13 20.25 6.44
C ILE A 73 -15.66 20.22 6.41
N ALA A 74 -16.28 21.40 6.34
CA ALA A 74 -17.74 21.54 6.43
C ALA A 74 -18.48 21.06 5.17
N THR A 75 -17.81 20.94 4.03
CA THR A 75 -18.42 20.51 2.76
C THR A 75 -17.49 19.60 1.96
N PRO A 76 -18.00 18.68 1.13
CA PRO A 76 -17.17 17.69 0.42
C PRO A 76 -16.39 18.27 -0.78
N ARG A 77 -16.82 19.40 -1.37
CA ARG A 77 -16.15 19.98 -2.55
C ARG A 77 -14.71 20.45 -2.27
N PRO A 78 -14.41 21.16 -1.16
CA PRO A 78 -13.04 21.49 -0.77
C PRO A 78 -12.14 20.28 -0.47
N LEU A 79 -12.71 19.12 -0.08
CA LEU A 79 -11.94 17.92 0.25
C LEU A 79 -11.20 17.36 -0.98
N VAL A 80 -11.83 17.39 -2.16
CA VAL A 80 -11.23 16.87 -3.40
C VAL A 80 -10.00 17.70 -3.79
N ILE A 81 -10.14 19.02 -3.81
CA ILE A 81 -9.05 19.97 -4.13
C ILE A 81 -7.90 19.81 -3.12
N PHE A 82 -8.23 19.67 -1.83
CA PHE A 82 -7.25 19.43 -0.79
C PHE A 82 -6.50 18.10 -0.99
N SER A 83 -7.22 17.03 -1.35
CA SER A 83 -6.62 15.72 -1.60
C SER A 83 -5.68 15.71 -2.80
N GLU A 84 -6.00 16.46 -3.86
CA GLU A 84 -5.13 16.64 -5.02
C GLU A 84 -3.87 17.43 -4.67
N GLY A 85 -4.00 18.51 -3.89
CA GLY A 85 -2.86 19.30 -3.41
C GLY A 85 -1.94 18.51 -2.48
N LEU A 86 -2.49 17.59 -1.68
CA LEU A 86 -1.73 16.66 -0.85
C LEU A 86 -1.01 15.60 -1.69
N ALA A 87 -1.69 15.04 -2.70
CA ALA A 87 -1.10 14.05 -3.60
C ALA A 87 0.03 14.63 -4.46
N ALA A 88 -0.09 15.90 -4.87
CA ALA A 88 0.93 16.64 -5.61
C ALA A 88 2.12 17.10 -4.74
N GLY A 89 2.07 16.88 -3.42
CA GLY A 89 3.13 17.29 -2.48
C GLY A 89 3.22 18.81 -2.24
N VAL A 90 2.25 19.58 -2.74
CA VAL A 90 2.18 21.04 -2.57
C VAL A 90 1.76 21.41 -1.15
N LEU A 91 0.95 20.55 -0.51
CA LEU A 91 0.58 20.67 0.90
C LEU A 91 1.47 19.74 1.74
N THR A 92 2.52 20.29 2.33
CA THR A 92 3.40 19.56 3.26
C THR A 92 2.86 19.63 4.67
N ALA A 93 3.22 18.64 5.50
CA ALA A 93 2.72 18.59 6.87
C ALA A 93 3.22 19.75 7.76
N SER A 94 4.34 20.40 7.40
CA SER A 94 4.77 21.69 7.97
C SER A 94 3.82 22.84 7.62
N TYR A 95 3.28 22.87 6.39
CA TYR A 95 2.28 23.86 5.97
C TYR A 95 0.97 23.72 6.78
N LEU A 96 0.56 22.49 7.07
CA LEU A 96 -0.61 22.20 7.92
C LEU A 96 -0.38 22.57 9.39
N GLN A 97 0.79 22.26 9.96
CA GLN A 97 1.11 22.70 11.33
C GLN A 97 1.11 24.23 11.48
N SER A 98 1.57 24.95 10.45
CA SER A 98 1.61 26.43 10.43
C SER A 98 0.20 27.04 10.35
N THR A 99 -0.71 26.42 9.59
CA THR A 99 -2.10 26.88 9.45
C THR A 99 -3.00 26.46 10.62
N CYS A 100 -2.78 25.28 11.21
CA CYS A 100 -3.47 24.86 12.44
C CYS A 100 -3.10 25.73 13.65
N HIS A 101 -1.84 26.18 13.77
CA HIS A 101 -1.47 27.14 14.82
C HIS A 101 -2.12 28.52 14.64
N ALA A 102 -2.44 28.92 13.40
CA ALA A 102 -3.01 30.22 13.08
C ALA A 102 -4.53 30.32 13.30
N ARG A 103 -5.23 29.20 13.52
CA ARG A 103 -6.66 29.21 13.86
C ARG A 103 -6.87 28.53 15.20
N ARG A 104 -6.66 29.37 16.22
CA ARG A 104 -7.17 29.29 17.61
C ARG A 104 -8.28 28.24 17.75
N TRP A 105 -8.02 27.26 18.62
CA TRP A 105 -9.01 26.40 19.26
C TRP A 105 -10.27 27.22 19.59
N ILE A 106 -11.36 27.01 18.85
CA ILE A 106 -12.67 27.55 19.19
C ILE A 106 -13.51 26.35 19.62
N LEU A 107 -13.74 26.32 20.94
CA LEU A 107 -14.89 25.70 21.59
C LEU A 107 -16.19 26.22 20.96
#